data_AF-A0A2S5CZK4-F1
#
_entry.id   AF-A0A2S5CZK4-F1
#
_cell.length_a   1.000
_cell.length_b   1.000
_cell.length_c   1.000
_cell.angle_alpha   90.00
_cell.angle_beta   90.00
_cell.angle_gamma   90.00
#
_symmetry.space_group_name_H-M   'P 1'
#
loop_
_entity.id
_entity.type
_entity.pdbx_description
1 polymer ?
#
loop_
_entity_poly.entity_id
_entity_poly.type
_entity_poly.pdbx_seq_one_letter_code
_entity_poly.pdbx_strand_id
1 'polypeptide(L)'
;MATLTIEKTQYEAKFGFAFKKLADKNYNQKDKEGNEVGGFSAIYTGLLQFDLDALKAFWDCGLAYLKNRPSMAQIEAALEARIEEDGDTTMLFKEAFREINDSGFFKKDAKTFWKNLELFKTMGKTEEEQAENAKGVQIMLDAKAELLEEETELTD
;
A
#
# COMPACT_ATOMS: atom_id res chain seq x y z
N MET A 1 11.44 0.44 8.03
CA MET A 1 11.31 -1.01 8.17
C MET A 1 10.01 -1.33 8.86
N ALA A 2 9.07 -1.92 8.14
CA ALA A 2 7.81 -2.39 8.73
C ALA A 2 8.05 -3.65 9.56
N THR A 3 7.68 -3.62 10.84
CA THR A 3 7.78 -4.79 11.74
C THR A 3 6.45 -5.10 12.42
N LEU A 4 6.20 -6.39 12.69
CA LEU A 4 4.99 -6.83 13.39
C LEU A 4 5.35 -7.96 14.36
N THR A 5 4.96 -7.81 15.63
CA THR A 5 5.17 -8.82 16.65
C THR A 5 4.01 -9.80 16.66
N ILE A 6 4.27 -11.06 16.31
CA ILE A 6 3.28 -12.14 16.28
C ILE A 6 3.75 -13.24 17.24
N GLU A 7 2.93 -13.59 18.22
CA GLU A 7 3.23 -14.63 19.22
C GLU A 7 4.64 -14.49 19.84
N LYS A 8 5.00 -13.26 20.23
CA LYS A 8 6.30 -12.89 20.83
C LYS A 8 7.50 -12.94 19.88
N THR A 9 7.29 -13.19 18.60
CA THR A 9 8.33 -13.12 17.57
C THR A 9 8.13 -11.86 16.74
N GLN A 10 9.16 -11.02 16.63
CA GLN A 10 9.13 -9.87 15.74
C GLN A 10 9.44 -10.32 14.31
N TYR A 11 8.55 -9.98 13.38
CA TYR A 11 8.69 -10.28 11.97
C TYR A 11 8.91 -9.00 11.16
N GLU A 12 9.71 -9.12 10.10
CA GLU A 12 9.95 -8.07 9.12
C GLU A 12 9.30 -8.45 7.78
N ALA A 13 8.61 -7.50 7.17
CA ALA A 13 8.12 -7.64 5.80
C ALA A 13 9.29 -7.62 4.79
N LYS A 14 9.29 -8.55 3.83
CA LYS A 14 10.29 -8.58 2.75
C LYS A 14 9.65 -8.62 1.37
N PHE A 15 10.30 -7.95 0.42
CA PHE A 15 9.83 -7.81 -0.95
C PHE A 15 10.71 -8.63 -1.89
N GLY A 16 10.06 -9.44 -2.71
CA GLY A 16 10.74 -10.36 -3.63
C GLY A 16 9.72 -11.18 -4.42
N PHE A 17 10.20 -12.20 -5.13
CA PHE A 17 9.33 -13.05 -5.94
C PHE A 17 8.24 -13.76 -5.13
N ALA A 18 8.50 -14.13 -3.87
CA ALA A 18 7.49 -14.72 -2.99
C ALA A 18 6.32 -13.77 -2.72
N PHE A 19 6.63 -12.50 -2.40
CA PHE A 19 5.63 -11.44 -2.27
C PHE A 19 4.84 -11.30 -3.57
N LYS A 20 5.52 -11.06 -4.70
CA LYS A 20 4.86 -10.79 -5.99
C LYS A 20 3.93 -11.93 -6.41
N LYS A 21 4.42 -13.17 -6.31
CA LYS A 21 3.64 -14.36 -6.66
C LYS A 21 2.38 -14.48 -5.81
N LEU A 22 2.48 -14.20 -4.51
CA LEU A 22 1.32 -14.32 -3.63
C LEU A 22 0.33 -13.17 -3.83
N ALA A 23 0.84 -11.95 -3.99
CA ALA A 23 0.06 -10.77 -4.34
C ALA A 23 -0.79 -11.02 -5.59
N ASP A 24 -0.18 -11.46 -6.69
CA ASP A 24 -0.90 -11.72 -7.94
C ASP A 24 -1.88 -12.90 -7.86
N LYS A 25 -1.59 -13.87 -6.99
CA LYS A 25 -2.44 -15.05 -6.86
C LYS A 25 -3.70 -14.77 -6.02
N ASN A 26 -3.54 -14.04 -4.92
CA ASN A 26 -4.56 -13.95 -3.88
C ASN A 26 -5.18 -12.55 -3.75
N TYR A 27 -4.46 -11.51 -4.18
CA TYR A 27 -4.81 -10.11 -3.93
C TYR A 27 -4.89 -9.29 -5.22
N ASN A 28 -5.01 -9.98 -6.36
CA ASN A 28 -5.18 -9.33 -7.64
C ASN A 28 -6.61 -8.80 -7.77
N GLN A 29 -6.73 -7.58 -8.26
CA GLN A 29 -8.00 -6.97 -8.58
C GLN A 29 -8.23 -6.98 -10.08
N LYS A 30 -9.49 -6.88 -10.48
CA LYS A 30 -9.87 -6.68 -11.87
C LYS A 30 -10.35 -5.26 -12.06
N ASP A 31 -9.98 -4.65 -13.18
CA ASP A 31 -10.56 -3.38 -13.60
C ASP A 31 -12.01 -3.56 -14.06
N LYS A 32 -12.66 -2.46 -14.46
CA LYS A 32 -14.05 -2.46 -14.94
C LYS A 32 -14.25 -3.30 -16.22
N GLU A 33 -13.20 -3.60 -16.95
CA GLU A 33 -13.20 -4.40 -18.18
C GLU A 33 -12.86 -5.88 -17.89
N GLY A 34 -12.56 -6.22 -16.63
CA GLY A 34 -12.22 -7.56 -16.20
C GLY A 34 -10.75 -7.93 -16.34
N ASN A 35 -9.87 -6.98 -16.71
CA ASN A 35 -8.44 -7.21 -16.81
C ASN A 35 -7.79 -7.18 -15.43
N GLU A 36 -6.80 -8.05 -15.22
CA GLU A 36 -6.01 -8.07 -14.00
C GLU A 36 -5.10 -6.83 -13.91
N VAL A 37 -5.25 -6.06 -12.83
CA VAL A 37 -4.42 -4.86 -12.55
C VAL A 37 -3.12 -5.21 -11.81
N GLY A 38 -3.02 -6.42 -11.29
CA GLY A 38 -1.86 -6.96 -10.57
C GLY A 38 -1.97 -6.77 -9.05
N GLY A 39 -1.47 -7.74 -8.29
CA GLY A 39 -1.60 -7.72 -6.83
C GLY A 39 -0.76 -6.64 -6.14
N PHE A 40 0.38 -6.26 -6.73
CA PHE A 40 1.14 -5.11 -6.26
C PHE A 40 0.30 -3.83 -6.31
N SER A 41 -0.31 -3.54 -7.47
CA SER A 41 -1.10 -2.33 -7.68
C SER A 41 -2.23 -2.25 -6.68
N ALA A 42 -2.98 -3.35 -6.48
CA ALA A 42 -4.09 -3.41 -5.52
C ALA A 42 -3.65 -3.12 -4.07
N ILE A 43 -2.57 -3.77 -3.61
CA ILE A 43 -2.03 -3.54 -2.26
C ILE A 43 -1.53 -2.09 -2.14
N TYR A 44 -0.77 -1.60 -3.12
CA TYR A 44 -0.16 -0.28 -3.09
C TYR A 44 -1.22 0.84 -3.06
N THR A 45 -2.26 0.73 -3.88
CA THR A 45 -3.37 1.71 -3.88
C THR A 45 -4.23 1.60 -2.63
N GLY A 46 -4.48 0.40 -2.11
CA GLY A 46 -5.24 0.23 -0.88
C GLY A 46 -4.50 0.82 0.33
N LEU A 47 -3.17 0.68 0.40
CA LEU A 47 -2.37 1.34 1.44
C LEU A 47 -2.49 2.89 1.37
N LEU A 48 -2.49 3.47 0.16
CA LEU A 48 -2.74 4.92 -0.02
C LEU A 48 -4.13 5.36 0.45
N GLN A 49 -5.08 4.43 0.48
CA GLN A 49 -6.47 4.69 0.87
C GLN A 49 -6.75 4.27 2.33
N PHE A 50 -5.72 3.93 3.10
CA PHE A 50 -5.83 3.42 4.47
C PHE A 50 -6.76 2.20 4.58
N ASP A 51 -6.77 1.35 3.55
CA ASP A 51 -7.55 0.11 3.52
C ASP A 51 -6.91 -0.98 4.39
N LEU A 52 -7.63 -1.41 5.43
CA LEU A 52 -7.18 -2.47 6.34
C LEU A 52 -7.00 -3.82 5.64
N ASP A 53 -7.77 -4.12 4.60
CA ASP A 53 -7.58 -5.35 3.83
C ASP A 53 -6.27 -5.31 3.04
N ALA A 54 -5.88 -4.13 2.54
CA ALA A 54 -4.58 -3.93 1.90
C ALA A 54 -3.42 -4.01 2.90
N LEU A 55 -3.59 -3.49 4.13
CA LEU A 55 -2.60 -3.64 5.20
C LEU A 55 -2.40 -5.12 5.58
N LYS A 56 -3.49 -5.89 5.70
CA LYS A 56 -3.41 -7.35 5.90
C LYS A 56 -2.72 -8.05 4.74
N ALA A 57 -3.09 -7.72 3.50
CA ALA A 57 -2.48 -8.30 2.31
C ALA A 57 -0.98 -7.97 2.19
N PHE A 58 -0.57 -6.76 2.59
CA PHE A 58 0.82 -6.35 2.71
C PHE A 58 1.58 -7.28 3.66
N TRP A 59 1.05 -7.53 4.86
CA TRP A 59 1.70 -8.40 5.85
C TRP A 59 1.73 -9.85 5.41
N ASP A 60 0.62 -10.35 4.84
CA ASP A 60 0.57 -11.70 4.28
C ASP A 60 1.68 -11.87 3.23
N CYS A 61 1.70 -11.04 2.20
CA CYS A 61 2.70 -11.09 1.14
C CYS A 61 4.13 -10.83 1.65
N GLY A 62 4.28 -9.89 2.59
CA GLY A 62 5.53 -9.51 3.23
C GLY A 62 6.19 -10.67 3.97
N LEU A 63 5.41 -11.60 4.49
CA LEU A 63 5.89 -12.77 5.23
C LEU A 63 5.95 -14.05 4.38
N ALA A 64 5.63 -13.97 3.08
CA ALA A 64 5.58 -15.12 2.17
C ALA A 64 6.94 -15.82 1.95
N TYR A 65 8.05 -15.20 2.34
CA TYR A 65 9.38 -15.79 2.26
C TYR A 65 9.68 -16.80 3.39
N LEU A 66 8.87 -16.81 4.45
CA LEU A 66 9.08 -17.67 5.61
C LEU A 66 8.60 -19.10 5.33
N LYS A 67 9.38 -20.09 5.78
CA LYS A 67 8.99 -21.51 5.72
C LYS A 67 7.81 -21.81 6.65
N ASN A 68 7.87 -21.28 7.87
CA ASN A 68 6.81 -21.37 8.87
C ASN A 68 6.13 -20.00 8.94
N ARG A 69 5.27 -19.70 7.98
CA ARG A 69 4.59 -18.42 7.92
C ARG A 69 3.48 -18.36 8.98
N PRO A 70 3.31 -17.23 9.68
CA PRO A 70 2.10 -16.95 10.43
C PRO A 70 0.84 -17.16 9.58
N SER A 71 -0.20 -17.69 10.19
CA SER A 71 -1.53 -17.77 9.60
C SER A 71 -2.16 -16.39 9.50
N MET A 72 -3.18 -16.25 8.64
CA MET A 72 -3.92 -14.98 8.51
C MET A 72 -4.50 -14.54 9.86
N ALA A 73 -5.09 -15.45 10.63
CA ALA A 73 -5.65 -15.14 11.95
C ALA A 73 -4.59 -14.63 12.94
N GLN A 74 -3.36 -15.15 12.87
CA GLN A 74 -2.25 -14.65 13.69
C GLN A 74 -1.77 -13.26 13.25
N ILE A 75 -1.80 -12.96 11.95
CA ILE A 75 -1.49 -11.64 11.42
C ILE A 75 -2.56 -10.63 11.86
N GLU A 76 -3.84 -10.98 11.71
CA GLU A 76 -4.98 -10.13 12.10
C GLU A 76 -4.93 -9.81 13.60
N ALA A 77 -4.77 -10.83 14.46
CA ALA A 77 -4.67 -10.63 15.91
C ALA A 77 -3.46 -9.74 16.31
N ALA A 78 -2.34 -9.86 15.61
CA ALA A 78 -1.17 -9.01 15.88
C ALA A 78 -1.38 -7.57 15.41
N LEU A 79 -2.07 -7.36 14.28
CA LEU A 79 -2.46 -6.03 13.81
C LEU A 79 -3.43 -5.37 14.78
N GLU A 80 -4.46 -6.08 15.22
CA GLU A 80 -5.43 -5.59 16.21
C GLU A 80 -4.72 -5.20 17.52
N ALA A 81 -3.86 -6.07 18.05
CA ALA A 81 -3.10 -5.78 19.26
C ALA A 81 -2.21 -4.52 19.11
N ARG A 82 -1.57 -4.35 17.95
CA ARG A 82 -0.76 -3.17 17.67
C ARG A 82 -1.59 -1.91 17.51
N ILE A 83 -2.76 -1.99 16.89
CA ILE A 83 -3.70 -0.86 16.77
C ILE A 83 -4.21 -0.44 18.16
N GLU A 84 -4.51 -1.40 19.04
CA GLU A 84 -4.91 -1.11 20.42
C GLU A 84 -3.77 -0.45 21.22
N GLU A 85 -2.53 -0.89 21.03
CA GLU A 85 -1.35 -0.32 21.68
C GLU A 85 -1.02 1.09 21.17
N ASP A 86 -1.02 1.29 19.84
CA ASP A 86 -0.70 2.56 19.19
C ASP A 86 -1.85 3.58 19.30
N GLY A 87 -3.08 3.11 19.53
CA GLY A 87 -4.30 3.92 19.62
C GLY A 87 -4.90 4.32 18.26
N ASP A 88 -4.22 4.02 17.16
CA ASP A 88 -4.68 4.19 15.78
C ASP A 88 -3.95 3.26 14.80
N THR A 89 -4.18 3.43 13.50
CA THR A 89 -3.54 2.66 12.42
C THR A 89 -2.42 3.43 11.71
N THR A 90 -2.17 4.68 12.06
CA THR A 90 -1.34 5.63 11.32
C THR A 90 0.07 5.10 11.13
N MET A 91 0.70 4.63 12.22
CA MET A 91 2.07 4.13 12.18
C MET A 91 2.20 2.85 11.33
N LEU A 92 1.22 1.95 11.42
CA LEU A 92 1.17 0.73 10.62
C LEU A 92 1.15 1.02 9.12
N PHE A 93 0.31 1.97 8.69
CA PHE A 93 0.22 2.35 7.27
C PHE A 93 1.48 3.09 6.81
N LYS A 94 2.01 4.04 7.59
CA LYS A 94 3.25 4.75 7.28
C LYS A 94 4.42 3.78 7.09
N GLU A 95 4.58 2.84 8.01
CA GLU A 95 5.64 1.82 7.93
C GLU A 95 5.47 0.92 6.70
N ALA A 96 4.26 0.39 6.47
CA ALA A 96 3.97 -0.49 5.35
C ALA A 96 4.19 0.21 4.00
N PHE A 97 3.64 1.41 3.84
CA PHE A 97 3.70 2.17 2.60
C PHE A 97 5.13 2.60 2.26
N ARG A 98 5.86 3.18 3.22
CA ARG A 98 7.26 3.57 3.05
C ARG A 98 8.12 2.39 2.62
N GLU A 99 7.94 1.24 3.26
CA GLU A 99 8.75 0.07 2.96
C GLU A 99 8.48 -0.51 1.56
N ILE A 100 7.21 -0.63 1.14
CA ILE A 100 6.89 -1.12 -0.21
C ILE A 100 7.31 -0.12 -1.29
N ASN A 101 7.12 1.18 -1.04
CA ASN A 101 7.47 2.27 -1.94
C ASN A 101 8.98 2.32 -2.23
N ASP A 102 9.79 2.20 -1.18
CA ASP A 102 11.25 2.32 -1.27
C ASP A 102 11.93 0.98 -1.61
N SER A 103 11.17 -0.11 -1.63
CA SER A 103 11.70 -1.45 -1.89
C SER A 103 12.45 -1.50 -3.22
N GLY A 104 13.65 -2.10 -3.20
CA GLY A 104 14.44 -2.30 -4.41
C GLY A 104 13.71 -3.10 -5.50
N PHE A 105 12.74 -3.93 -5.10
CA PHE A 105 11.94 -4.78 -5.95
C PHE A 105 10.80 -4.02 -6.65
N PHE A 106 10.08 -3.15 -5.94
CA PHE A 106 8.88 -2.47 -6.49
C PHE A 106 9.06 -0.97 -6.76
N LYS A 107 10.19 -0.34 -6.40
CA LYS A 107 10.40 1.11 -6.62
C LYS A 107 10.18 1.58 -8.06
N LYS A 108 10.41 0.72 -9.07
CA LYS A 108 10.14 1.06 -10.48
C LYS A 108 8.64 1.02 -10.78
N ASP A 109 7.91 0.08 -10.19
CA ASP A 109 6.46 -0.03 -10.31
C ASP A 109 5.79 1.17 -9.61
N ALA A 110 6.23 1.51 -8.39
CA ALA A 110 5.79 2.72 -7.68
C ALA A 110 6.04 4.00 -8.51
N LYS A 111 7.25 4.19 -9.06
CA LYS A 111 7.55 5.34 -9.94
C LYS A 111 6.66 5.38 -11.18
N THR A 112 6.38 4.23 -11.78
CA THR A 112 5.52 4.14 -12.96
C THR A 112 4.07 4.47 -12.61
N PHE A 113 3.59 3.98 -11.47
CA PHE A 113 2.27 4.30 -10.92
C PHE A 113 2.08 5.82 -10.78
N TRP A 114 3.00 6.51 -10.08
CA TRP A 114 2.89 7.95 -9.88
C TRP A 114 2.99 8.75 -11.18
N LYS A 115 3.89 8.36 -12.09
CA LYS A 115 3.98 8.99 -13.42
C LYS A 115 2.65 8.87 -14.19
N ASN A 116 2.03 7.69 -14.18
CA ASN A 116 0.75 7.49 -14.85
C ASN A 116 -0.37 8.28 -14.19
N LEU A 117 -0.36 8.36 -12.85
CA LEU A 117 -1.33 9.12 -12.09
C LEU A 117 -1.23 10.63 -12.36
N GLU A 118 -0.02 11.18 -12.50
CA GLU A 118 0.18 12.57 -12.89
C GLU A 118 -0.36 12.88 -14.29
N LEU A 119 -0.18 11.98 -15.26
CA LEU A 119 -0.74 12.14 -16.60
C LEU A 119 -2.28 12.20 -16.57
N PHE A 120 -2.90 11.49 -15.63
CA PHE A 120 -4.35 11.46 -15.46
C PHE A 120 -4.93 12.83 -15.07
N LYS A 121 -4.16 13.70 -14.40
CA LYS A 121 -4.59 15.06 -14.01
C LYS A 121 -5.13 15.88 -15.19
N THR A 122 -4.52 15.72 -16.37
CA THR A 122 -4.85 16.50 -17.57
C THR A 122 -5.73 15.73 -18.55
N MET A 123 -6.17 14.52 -18.19
CA MET A 123 -7.11 13.75 -19.02
C MET A 123 -8.53 14.23 -18.79
N GLY A 124 -9.37 14.14 -19.83
CA GLY A 124 -10.75 14.64 -19.81
C GLY A 124 -11.05 15.45 -21.07
N LYS A 125 -12.26 15.30 -21.60
CA LYS A 125 -12.72 16.03 -22.80
C LYS A 125 -13.26 17.41 -22.47
N THR A 126 -13.67 17.63 -21.22
CA THR A 126 -14.18 18.91 -20.71
C THR A 126 -13.29 19.43 -19.58
N GLU A 127 -13.38 20.73 -19.31
CA GLU A 127 -12.69 21.35 -18.16
C GLU A 127 -13.19 20.79 -16.82
N GLU A 128 -14.46 20.40 -16.73
CA GLU A 128 -15.05 19.77 -15.55
C GLU A 128 -14.44 18.40 -15.29
N GLU A 129 -14.36 17.52 -16.30
CA GLU A 129 -13.74 16.20 -16.18
C GLU A 129 -12.25 16.32 -15.79
N GLN A 130 -11.53 17.29 -16.36
CA GLN A 130 -10.13 17.55 -16.00
C GLN A 130 -10.00 18.02 -14.55
N ALA A 131 -10.90 18.90 -14.09
CA ALA A 131 -10.90 19.36 -12.70
C ALA A 131 -11.22 18.23 -11.71
N GLU A 132 -12.15 17.34 -12.04
CA GLU A 132 -12.46 16.16 -11.21
C GLU A 132 -11.28 15.18 -11.16
N ASN A 133 -10.66 14.88 -12.30
CA ASN A 133 -9.48 14.03 -12.35
C ASN A 133 -8.32 14.63 -11.56
N ALA A 134 -8.07 15.94 -11.70
CA ALA A 134 -7.04 16.64 -10.94
C ALA A 134 -7.27 16.55 -9.43
N LYS A 135 -8.52 16.69 -8.95
CA LYS A 135 -8.89 16.50 -7.54
C LYS A 135 -8.62 15.07 -7.08
N GLY A 136 -9.02 14.07 -7.86
CA GLY A 136 -8.78 12.66 -7.55
C GLY A 136 -7.30 12.33 -7.40
N VAL A 137 -6.46 12.87 -8.30
CA VAL A 137 -5.00 12.71 -8.20
C VAL A 137 -4.44 13.46 -6.99
N GLN A 138 -4.93 14.67 -6.69
CA GLN A 138 -4.46 15.43 -5.54
C GLN A 138 -4.69 14.69 -4.22
N ILE A 139 -5.87 14.07 -4.03
CA ILE A 139 -6.18 13.25 -2.85
C ILE A 139 -5.13 12.14 -2.66
N MET A 140 -4.73 11.46 -3.74
CA MET A 140 -3.71 10.40 -3.68
C MET A 140 -2.31 10.95 -3.35
N LEU A 141 -1.98 12.15 -3.85
CA LEU A 141 -0.71 12.81 -3.54
C LEU A 141 -0.65 13.26 -2.08
N ASP A 142 -1.76 13.78 -1.55
CA ASP A 142 -1.86 14.17 -0.14
C ASP A 142 -1.69 12.95 0.78
N ALA A 143 -2.35 11.83 0.44
CA ALA A 143 -2.17 10.56 1.16
C ALA A 143 -0.73 10.05 1.09
N LYS A 144 -0.06 10.15 -0.07
CA LYS A 144 1.36 9.82 -0.21
C LYS A 144 2.22 10.69 0.71
N ALA A 145 1.98 11.99 0.74
CA ALA A 145 2.75 12.92 1.57
C ALA A 145 2.57 12.60 3.06
N GLU A 146 1.33 12.32 3.49
CA GLU A 146 1.02 11.88 4.84
C GLU A 146 1.75 10.58 5.21
N LEU A 147 1.73 9.59 4.34
CA LEU A 147 2.35 8.28 4.58
C LEU A 147 3.88 8.31 4.55
N LEU A 148 4.48 9.24 3.80
CA LEU A 148 5.93 9.40 3.71
C LEU A 148 6.49 10.47 4.66
N GLU A 149 5.63 11.19 5.36
CA GLU A 149 6.03 12.31 6.23
C GLU A 149 6.82 13.38 5.46
N GLU A 150 6.48 13.56 4.18
CA GLU A 150 6.98 14.67 3.38
C GLU A 150 6.33 15.94 3.95
N GLU A 151 7.11 16.85 4.56
CA GLU A 151 6.61 18.11 5.13
C GLU A 151 5.73 18.82 4.09
N THR A 152 4.42 18.84 4.33
CA THR A 152 3.53 19.80 3.70
C THR A 152 3.79 21.13 4.38
N GLU A 153 4.79 21.88 3.89
CA GLU A 153 4.89 23.31 4.17
C GLU A 153 3.57 23.95 3.73
N LEU A 154 2.65 24.10 4.70
CA LEU A 154 1.54 25.03 4.60
C LEU A 154 2.16 26.42 4.52
N THR A 155 2.35 26.91 3.30
CA THR A 155 2.61 28.34 3.09
C THR A 155 1.34 29.08 3.49
N ASP A 156 1.38 29.69 4.68
CA ASP A 156 0.42 30.70 5.17
C ASP A 156 0.30 31.90 4.20
#